data_AF-A0A485LLP9-F1
#
_entry.id   AF-A0A485LLP9-F1
#
_cell.length_a   1.000
_cell.length_b   1.000
_cell.length_c   1.000
_cell.angle_alpha   90.00
_cell.angle_beta   90.00
_cell.angle_gamma   90.00
#
_symmetry.space_group_name_H-M   'P 1'
#
loop_
_entity.id
_entity.type
_entity.pdbx_description
1 polymer ?
#
loop_
_entity_poly.entity_id
_entity_poly.type
_entity_poly.pdbx_seq_one_letter_code
_entity_poly.pdbx_strand_id
1 'polypeptide(L)'
;MGREVLLAKKLTAHAILPVRGSNFAAGFDLASAYECVIPAHGKALVKTDLAIAIPSGTYARVAPRSGLAWKNHLDVGAGVIDEDYRGNVGVVLFNHANEDFHVKAGDRIAQLILERIVSQAAVEEVEELSETARGEGGFGSTGVAKRFKADEGFATDEHDAVAPPAEPSTIDSTSIVRAIAAVESSLDEAQRKKLKSIIVHADTRKYDLLHKASAEFLASQNKASFLEWIHALLA
;
A
#
# COMPACT_ATOMS: atom_id res chain seq x y z
N MET A 1 -34.18 -3.13 0.43
CA MET A 1 -33.03 -3.31 1.35
C MET A 1 -31.86 -3.80 0.52
N GLY A 2 -30.76 -3.03 0.46
CA GLY A 2 -29.57 -3.40 -0.30
C GLY A 2 -28.77 -4.49 0.42
N ARG A 3 -27.95 -5.24 -0.32
CA ARG A 3 -27.05 -6.24 0.27
C ARG A 3 -25.92 -5.52 1.00
N GLU A 4 -25.61 -5.90 2.25
CA GLU A 4 -24.51 -5.31 3.03
C GLU A 4 -23.26 -6.20 3.11
N VAL A 5 -23.39 -7.48 2.75
CA VAL A 5 -22.34 -8.50 2.88
C VAL A 5 -21.85 -8.95 1.51
N LEU A 6 -20.54 -9.14 1.37
CA LEU A 6 -19.95 -9.84 0.21
C LEU A 6 -20.28 -11.33 0.32
N LEU A 7 -21.10 -11.85 -0.59
CA LEU A 7 -21.38 -13.27 -0.70
C LEU A 7 -20.44 -13.89 -1.74
N ALA A 8 -19.88 -15.05 -1.43
CA ALA A 8 -19.00 -15.79 -2.33
C ALA A 8 -19.44 -17.26 -2.41
N LYS A 9 -19.54 -17.77 -3.64
CA LYS A 9 -19.79 -19.17 -3.96
C LYS A 9 -18.54 -19.74 -4.62
N LYS A 10 -18.01 -20.82 -4.06
CA LYS A 10 -16.99 -21.65 -4.73
C LYS A 10 -17.64 -22.40 -5.88
N LEU A 11 -17.10 -22.26 -7.09
CA LEU A 11 -17.54 -22.98 -8.28
C LEU A 11 -16.88 -24.36 -8.38
N THR A 12 -15.71 -24.53 -7.76
CA THR A 12 -14.95 -25.78 -7.69
C THR A 12 -14.31 -25.95 -6.31
N ALA A 13 -13.71 -27.13 -6.07
CA ALA A 13 -12.94 -27.40 -4.86
C ALA A 13 -11.61 -26.62 -4.80
N HIS A 14 -11.12 -26.13 -5.94
CA HIS A 14 -9.87 -25.38 -6.03
C HIS A 14 -9.99 -23.93 -5.54
N ALA A 15 -11.21 -23.39 -5.51
CA ALA A 15 -11.45 -22.02 -5.10
C ALA A 15 -11.12 -21.79 -3.61
N ILE A 16 -10.47 -20.68 -3.31
CA ILE A 16 -10.15 -20.22 -1.95
C ILE A 16 -10.99 -19.00 -1.64
N LEU A 17 -11.66 -18.97 -0.47
CA LEU A 17 -12.44 -17.80 -0.08
C LEU A 17 -11.50 -16.62 0.20
N PRO A 18 -11.83 -15.42 -0.28
CA PRO A 18 -10.95 -14.27 -0.16
C PRO A 18 -10.96 -13.73 1.27
N VAL A 19 -9.79 -13.35 1.77
CA VAL A 19 -9.58 -12.86 3.15
C VAL A 19 -8.83 -11.54 3.14
N ARG A 20 -9.04 -10.71 4.16
CA ARG A 20 -8.22 -9.50 4.33
C ARG A 20 -6.87 -9.88 4.93
N GLY A 21 -5.80 -9.30 4.41
CA GLY A 21 -4.44 -9.51 4.93
C GLY A 21 -4.18 -8.86 6.30
N SER A 22 -5.01 -7.89 6.69
CA SER A 22 -4.99 -7.24 8.01
C SER A 22 -6.35 -6.62 8.33
N ASN A 23 -6.55 -6.18 9.57
CA ASN A 23 -7.82 -5.60 10.03
C ASN A 23 -8.28 -4.37 9.21
N PHE A 24 -7.32 -3.61 8.68
CA PHE A 24 -7.58 -2.38 7.92
C PHE A 24 -7.16 -2.50 6.45
N ALA A 25 -6.80 -3.70 5.98
CA ALA A 25 -6.48 -3.92 4.57
C ALA A 25 -7.69 -3.53 3.72
N ALA A 26 -7.51 -2.71 2.69
CA ALA A 26 -8.62 -2.25 1.86
C ALA A 26 -9.30 -3.39 1.09
N GLY A 27 -8.49 -4.29 0.52
CA GLY A 27 -8.95 -5.39 -0.32
C GLY A 27 -8.92 -6.76 0.36
N PHE A 28 -9.70 -7.69 -0.20
CA PHE A 28 -9.63 -9.11 0.09
C PHE A 28 -8.71 -9.80 -0.91
N ASP A 29 -7.72 -10.56 -0.45
CA ASP A 29 -6.80 -11.28 -1.33
C ASP A 29 -7.57 -12.29 -2.20
N LEU A 30 -7.35 -12.24 -3.53
CA LEU A 30 -7.85 -13.22 -4.49
C LEU A 30 -6.73 -14.19 -4.84
N ALA A 31 -7.03 -15.48 -4.73
CA ALA A 31 -6.10 -16.54 -5.06
C ALA A 31 -6.40 -17.18 -6.42
N SER A 32 -5.36 -17.64 -7.11
CA SER A 32 -5.53 -18.47 -8.31
C SER A 32 -6.09 -19.84 -7.92
N ALA A 33 -7.07 -20.33 -8.67
CA ALA A 33 -7.55 -21.71 -8.54
C ALA A 33 -6.62 -22.73 -9.24
N TYR A 34 -5.79 -22.28 -10.19
CA TYR A 34 -5.00 -23.15 -11.05
C TYR A 34 -3.56 -22.66 -11.20
N GLU A 35 -2.66 -23.54 -11.63
CA GLU A 35 -1.37 -23.10 -12.13
C GLU A 35 -1.53 -22.46 -13.51
N CYS A 36 -0.73 -21.43 -13.79
CA CYS A 36 -0.59 -20.87 -15.13
C CYS A 36 0.71 -20.08 -15.26
N VAL A 37 1.08 -19.77 -16.48
CA VAL A 37 2.20 -18.87 -16.79
C VAL A 37 1.65 -17.56 -17.33
N ILE A 38 2.15 -16.44 -16.82
CA ILE A 38 1.94 -15.11 -17.42
C ILE A 38 3.19 -14.80 -18.25
N PRO A 39 3.11 -14.88 -19.58
CA PRO A 39 4.29 -14.72 -20.42
C PRO A 39 4.95 -13.35 -20.23
N ALA A 40 6.27 -13.27 -20.35
CA ALA A 40 7.00 -12.01 -20.43
C ALA A 40 6.37 -11.08 -21.47
N HIS A 41 6.20 -9.79 -21.13
CA HIS A 41 5.48 -8.80 -21.95
C HIS A 41 4.07 -9.21 -22.37
N GLY A 42 3.47 -10.16 -21.67
CA GLY A 42 2.22 -10.80 -22.01
C GLY A 42 1.11 -10.57 -20.99
N LYS A 43 0.03 -11.32 -21.17
CA LYS A 43 -1.12 -11.32 -20.27
C LYS A 43 -1.75 -12.70 -20.18
N ALA A 44 -2.38 -13.00 -19.04
CA ALA A 44 -3.26 -14.16 -18.91
C ALA A 44 -4.47 -13.87 -18.03
N LEU A 45 -5.53 -14.64 -18.26
CA LEU A 45 -6.72 -14.65 -17.40
C LEU A 45 -6.56 -15.75 -16.34
N VAL A 46 -6.34 -15.36 -15.10
CA VAL A 46 -6.20 -16.26 -13.96
C VAL A 46 -7.57 -16.44 -13.30
N LYS A 47 -8.11 -17.66 -13.34
CA LYS A 47 -9.42 -17.98 -12.74
C LYS A 47 -9.32 -18.15 -11.23
N THR A 48 -10.27 -17.58 -10.50
CA THR A 48 -10.39 -17.77 -9.04
C THR A 48 -11.37 -18.88 -8.66
N ASP A 49 -12.23 -19.27 -9.61
CA ASP A 49 -13.37 -20.19 -9.39
C ASP A 49 -14.32 -19.72 -8.29
N LEU A 50 -14.41 -18.41 -8.11
CA LEU A 50 -15.40 -17.77 -7.26
C LEU A 50 -16.48 -17.12 -8.13
N ALA A 51 -17.74 -17.30 -7.78
CA ALA A 51 -18.80 -16.38 -8.14
C ALA A 51 -19.15 -15.53 -6.93
N ILE A 52 -19.39 -14.23 -7.11
CA ILE A 52 -19.65 -13.30 -6.01
C ILE A 52 -20.97 -12.57 -6.19
N ALA A 53 -21.55 -12.13 -5.07
CA ALA A 53 -22.59 -11.12 -5.04
C ALA A 53 -22.17 -10.04 -4.05
N ILE A 54 -21.86 -8.86 -4.56
CA ILE A 54 -21.27 -7.76 -3.80
C ILE A 54 -22.35 -6.92 -3.10
N PRO A 55 -21.97 -6.12 -2.08
CA PRO A 55 -22.88 -5.17 -1.45
C PRO A 55 -23.45 -4.15 -2.45
N SER A 56 -24.70 -3.76 -2.24
CA SER A 56 -25.37 -2.80 -3.12
C SER A 56 -24.77 -1.41 -3.01
N GLY A 57 -24.75 -0.69 -4.14
CA GLY A 57 -24.08 0.63 -4.22
C GLY A 57 -22.56 0.55 -4.28
N THR A 58 -22.03 -0.63 -4.62
CA THR A 58 -20.59 -0.84 -4.87
C THR A 58 -20.39 -1.56 -6.19
N TYR A 59 -19.19 -1.41 -6.76
CA TYR A 59 -18.63 -2.41 -7.65
C TYR A 59 -17.41 -3.06 -6.97
N ALA A 60 -17.03 -4.23 -7.45
CA ALA A 60 -15.82 -4.90 -6.98
C ALA A 60 -14.67 -4.59 -7.93
N ARG A 61 -13.66 -3.85 -7.46
CA ARG A 61 -12.43 -3.64 -8.21
C ARG A 61 -11.42 -4.75 -7.93
N VAL A 62 -10.93 -5.40 -8.98
CA VAL A 62 -9.72 -6.22 -8.91
C VAL A 62 -8.51 -5.30 -9.04
N ALA A 63 -7.69 -5.26 -7.99
CA ALA A 63 -6.55 -4.35 -7.87
C ALA A 63 -5.23 -5.13 -7.74
N PRO A 64 -4.10 -4.55 -8.20
CA PRO A 64 -2.79 -5.18 -8.08
C PRO A 64 -2.35 -5.28 -6.61
N ARG A 65 -1.54 -6.30 -6.31
CA ARG A 65 -0.84 -6.42 -5.01
C ARG A 65 0.53 -5.76 -5.15
N SER A 66 0.87 -4.83 -4.24
CA SER A 66 2.09 -4.03 -4.33
C SER A 66 3.38 -4.86 -4.41
N GLY A 67 3.43 -5.99 -3.70
CA GLY A 67 4.59 -6.90 -3.75
C GLY A 67 4.82 -7.50 -5.13
N LEU A 68 3.75 -7.91 -5.83
CA LEU A 68 3.84 -8.47 -7.18
C LEU A 68 4.16 -7.38 -8.22
N ALA A 69 3.60 -6.19 -8.04
CA ALA A 69 3.89 -5.04 -8.89
C ALA A 69 5.37 -4.64 -8.82
N TRP A 70 5.91 -4.50 -7.59
CA TRP A 70 7.29 -4.06 -7.40
C TRP A 70 8.32 -5.15 -7.75
N LYS A 71 8.12 -6.38 -7.29
CA LYS A 71 9.14 -7.44 -7.40
C LYS A 71 9.09 -8.20 -8.71
N ASN A 72 7.93 -8.25 -9.35
CA ASN A 72 7.69 -9.10 -10.51
C ASN A 72 7.14 -8.33 -11.72
N HIS A 73 7.04 -6.99 -11.63
CA HIS A 73 6.50 -6.14 -12.69
C HIS A 73 5.10 -6.57 -13.17
N LEU A 74 4.28 -7.09 -12.26
CA LEU A 74 2.91 -7.50 -12.57
C LEU A 74 1.90 -6.38 -12.33
N ASP A 75 0.95 -6.24 -13.23
CA ASP A 75 -0.21 -5.35 -13.05
C ASP A 75 -1.53 -6.08 -13.31
N VAL A 76 -2.64 -5.45 -12.94
CA VAL A 76 -4.00 -5.96 -13.14
C VAL A 76 -4.74 -5.11 -14.16
N GLY A 77 -5.20 -5.75 -15.22
CA GLY A 77 -6.07 -5.16 -16.24
C GLY A 77 -7.56 -5.33 -15.96
N ALA A 78 -8.38 -4.59 -16.72
CA ALA A 78 -9.84 -4.59 -16.64
C ALA A 78 -10.34 -4.29 -15.20
N GLY A 79 -10.61 -5.33 -14.42
CA GLY A 79 -10.78 -5.23 -12.98
C GLY A 79 -12.11 -4.65 -12.48
N VAL A 80 -13.08 -4.34 -13.34
CA VAL A 80 -14.43 -3.94 -12.91
C VAL A 80 -15.32 -5.17 -12.86
N ILE A 81 -15.81 -5.53 -11.66
CA ILE A 81 -16.81 -6.58 -11.46
C ILE A 81 -18.12 -5.93 -11.04
N ASP A 82 -19.12 -6.03 -11.91
CA ASP A 82 -20.44 -5.44 -11.74
C ASP A 82 -21.27 -6.13 -10.64
N GLU A 83 -22.23 -5.39 -10.06
CA GLU A 83 -23.09 -5.89 -8.98
C GLU A 83 -23.94 -7.11 -9.40
N ASP A 84 -24.27 -7.21 -10.67
CA ASP A 84 -25.10 -8.26 -11.27
C ASP A 84 -24.28 -9.43 -11.87
N TYR A 85 -22.94 -9.36 -11.88
CA TYR A 85 -22.11 -10.45 -12.36
C TYR A 85 -22.16 -11.67 -11.45
N ARG A 86 -22.47 -12.86 -12.01
CA ARG A 86 -22.54 -14.15 -11.28
C ARG A 86 -21.66 -15.24 -11.89
N GLY A 87 -20.82 -14.88 -12.85
CA GLY A 87 -19.86 -15.80 -13.46
C GLY A 87 -18.62 -16.02 -12.59
N ASN A 88 -17.62 -16.66 -13.20
CA ASN A 88 -16.33 -16.92 -12.57
C ASN A 88 -15.47 -15.65 -12.57
N VAL A 89 -15.16 -15.14 -11.38
CA VAL A 89 -14.27 -14.00 -11.19
C VAL A 89 -12.88 -14.36 -11.72
N GLY A 90 -12.48 -13.67 -12.77
CA GLY A 90 -11.16 -13.79 -13.38
C GLY A 90 -10.30 -12.57 -13.11
N VAL A 91 -9.00 -12.79 -12.97
CA VAL A 91 -7.99 -11.74 -12.81
C VAL A 91 -7.17 -11.66 -14.08
N VAL A 92 -7.23 -10.53 -14.77
CA VAL A 92 -6.38 -10.28 -15.95
C VAL A 92 -5.05 -9.75 -15.45
N LEU A 93 -4.01 -10.59 -15.45
CA LEU A 93 -2.66 -10.18 -15.10
C LEU A 93 -1.90 -9.76 -16.35
N PHE A 94 -1.22 -8.62 -16.26
CA PHE A 94 -0.19 -8.18 -17.19
C PHE A 94 1.18 -8.42 -16.58
N ASN A 95 2.12 -8.88 -17.41
CA ASN A 95 3.51 -9.02 -17.02
C ASN A 95 4.36 -8.06 -17.87
N HIS A 96 4.95 -7.08 -17.21
CA HIS A 96 5.84 -6.09 -17.84
C HIS A 96 7.33 -6.45 -17.71
N ALA A 97 7.65 -7.62 -17.15
CA ALA A 97 9.01 -8.13 -17.05
C ALA A 97 9.47 -8.80 -18.36
N ASN A 98 10.78 -9.02 -18.45
CA ASN A 98 11.42 -9.82 -19.49
C ASN A 98 11.37 -11.34 -19.22
N GLU A 99 10.84 -11.75 -18.07
CA GLU A 99 10.77 -13.14 -17.63
C GLU A 99 9.33 -13.57 -17.42
N ASP A 100 9.04 -14.83 -17.72
CA ASP A 100 7.74 -15.44 -17.47
C ASP A 100 7.44 -15.52 -15.96
N PHE A 101 6.21 -15.22 -15.57
CA PHE A 101 5.78 -15.37 -14.18
C PHE A 101 4.92 -16.63 -14.00
N HIS A 102 5.38 -17.53 -13.13
CA HIS A 102 4.68 -18.76 -12.81
C HIS A 102 3.73 -18.56 -11.62
N VAL A 103 2.43 -18.62 -11.88
CA VAL A 103 1.39 -18.64 -10.85
C VAL A 103 1.14 -20.10 -10.44
N LYS A 104 1.18 -20.39 -9.15
CA LYS A 104 0.74 -21.68 -8.60
C LYS A 104 -0.71 -21.60 -8.14
N ALA A 105 -1.38 -22.75 -8.10
CA ALA A 105 -2.68 -22.84 -7.45
C ALA A 105 -2.56 -22.42 -5.97
N GLY A 106 -3.44 -21.52 -5.54
CA GLY A 106 -3.45 -20.94 -4.21
C GLY A 106 -2.65 -19.65 -4.04
N ASP A 107 -1.84 -19.24 -5.02
CA ASP A 107 -1.10 -17.98 -4.94
C ASP A 107 -2.07 -16.79 -4.94
N ARG A 108 -1.83 -15.85 -4.04
CA ARG A 108 -2.57 -14.59 -3.95
C ARG A 108 -2.07 -13.64 -5.03
N ILE A 109 -2.88 -13.43 -6.06
CA ILE A 109 -2.46 -12.78 -7.31
C ILE A 109 -3.05 -11.39 -7.51
N ALA A 110 -4.13 -11.06 -6.81
CA ALA A 110 -4.75 -9.74 -6.81
C ALA A 110 -5.49 -9.51 -5.49
N GLN A 111 -6.12 -8.35 -5.35
CA GLN A 111 -7.02 -8.06 -4.24
C GLN A 111 -8.33 -7.45 -4.75
N LEU A 112 -9.44 -7.85 -4.14
CA LEU A 112 -10.78 -7.34 -4.41
C LEU A 112 -11.10 -6.17 -3.47
N ILE A 113 -11.33 -4.98 -4.01
CA ILE A 113 -11.73 -3.79 -3.25
C ILE A 113 -13.19 -3.49 -3.57
N LEU A 114 -14.01 -3.32 -2.53
CA LEU A 114 -15.40 -2.91 -2.68
C LEU A 114 -15.46 -1.39 -2.74
N GLU A 115 -15.60 -0.85 -3.94
CA GLU A 115 -15.61 0.59 -4.17
C GLU A 115 -17.03 1.12 -4.26
N ARG A 116 -17.33 2.11 -3.43
CA ARG A 116 -18.62 2.78 -3.42
C ARG A 116 -18.80 3.60 -4.68
N ILE A 117 -19.98 3.48 -5.28
CA ILE A 117 -20.36 4.22 -6.49
C ILE A 117 -21.78 4.77 -6.35
N VAL A 118 -22.10 5.74 -7.19
CA VAL A 118 -23.48 6.16 -7.45
C VAL A 118 -23.97 5.32 -8.64
N SER A 119 -24.67 4.22 -8.36
CA SER A 119 -25.03 3.20 -9.36
C SER A 119 -26.25 3.57 -10.24
N GLN A 120 -26.97 4.64 -9.92
CA GLN A 120 -28.22 5.03 -10.60
C GLN A 120 -28.20 6.45 -11.14
N ALA A 121 -27.02 6.99 -11.45
CA ALA A 121 -26.93 8.30 -12.10
C ALA A 121 -27.51 8.19 -13.53
N ALA A 122 -28.55 8.96 -13.82
CA ALA A 122 -29.01 9.15 -15.18
C ALA A 122 -28.05 10.08 -15.92
N VAL A 123 -27.88 9.84 -17.23
CA VAL A 123 -27.16 10.77 -18.11
C VAL A 123 -28.19 11.73 -18.69
N GLU A 124 -27.96 13.03 -18.49
CA GLU A 124 -28.77 14.12 -19.06
C GLU A 124 -27.88 14.95 -20.00
N GLU A 125 -28.34 15.14 -21.24
CA GLU A 125 -27.66 15.96 -22.24
C GLU A 125 -27.98 17.44 -22.00
N VAL A 126 -26.97 18.31 -22.05
CA VAL A 126 -27.08 19.76 -21.87
C VAL A 126 -26.26 20.48 -22.94
N GLU A 127 -26.68 21.68 -23.32
CA GLU A 127 -25.96 22.50 -24.31
C GLU A 127 -24.59 22.97 -23.79
N GLU A 128 -24.49 23.31 -22.50
CA GLU A 128 -23.27 23.84 -21.90
C GLU A 128 -23.10 23.33 -20.44
N LEU A 129 -21.85 23.13 -20.03
CA LEU A 129 -21.48 22.81 -18.65
C LEU A 129 -21.02 24.07 -17.91
N SER A 130 -21.25 24.15 -16.61
CA SER A 130 -20.76 25.26 -15.77
C SER A 130 -19.23 25.29 -15.71
N GLU A 131 -18.65 26.50 -15.72
CA GLU A 131 -17.20 26.68 -15.56
C GLU A 131 -16.71 26.21 -14.18
N THR A 132 -15.46 25.72 -14.15
CA THR A 132 -14.76 25.38 -12.90
C THR A 132 -13.35 25.93 -12.93
N ALA A 133 -12.70 26.06 -11.76
CA ALA A 133 -11.32 26.51 -11.67
C ALA A 133 -10.31 25.62 -12.43
N ARG A 134 -10.67 24.35 -12.69
CA ARG A 134 -9.83 23.42 -13.48
C ARG A 134 -10.07 23.57 -14.99
N GLY A 135 -11.30 23.92 -15.40
CA GLY A 135 -11.69 24.02 -16.81
C GLY A 135 -11.29 22.78 -17.62
N GLU A 136 -10.69 23.01 -18.79
CA GLU A 136 -10.21 21.97 -19.72
C GLU A 136 -8.85 21.33 -19.34
N GLY A 137 -8.26 21.70 -18.19
CA GLY A 137 -6.93 21.23 -17.78
C GLY A 137 -6.87 19.74 -17.40
N GLY A 138 -6.26 18.89 -18.24
CA GLY A 138 -6.03 17.45 -18.01
C GLY A 138 -4.58 17.00 -18.25
N PHE A 139 -4.32 15.68 -18.19
CA PHE A 139 -3.05 15.05 -18.64
C PHE A 139 -1.75 15.66 -18.09
N GLY A 140 -1.70 15.89 -16.77
CA GLY A 140 -0.52 16.52 -16.16
C GLY A 140 -0.51 18.04 -16.27
N SER A 141 -1.67 18.69 -16.47
CA SER A 141 -1.85 20.15 -16.42
C SER A 141 -1.34 20.80 -15.12
N THR A 142 -1.21 20.03 -14.06
CA THR A 142 -0.61 20.46 -12.78
C THR A 142 0.91 20.34 -12.72
N GLY A 143 1.54 19.85 -13.80
CA GLY A 143 2.95 19.53 -13.91
C GLY A 143 3.35 18.26 -13.14
N VAL A 144 4.55 17.74 -13.45
CA VAL A 144 5.18 16.63 -12.71
C VAL A 144 6.03 17.15 -11.55
N ALA A 145 6.46 18.42 -11.64
CA ALA A 145 7.24 19.11 -10.65
C ALA A 145 6.60 20.46 -10.34
N LYS A 146 5.67 20.50 -9.37
CA LYS A 146 5.66 21.66 -8.49
C LYS A 146 6.83 21.45 -7.54
N ARG A 147 7.96 22.11 -7.80
CA ARG A 147 8.86 22.42 -6.68
C ARG A 147 7.97 23.13 -5.67
N PHE A 148 7.67 22.49 -4.56
CA PHE A 148 7.12 23.19 -3.41
C PHE A 148 8.05 24.38 -3.22
N LYS A 149 7.59 25.61 -3.47
CA LYS A 149 8.38 26.79 -3.16
C LYS A 149 8.53 26.76 -1.65
N ALA A 150 9.68 26.28 -1.20
CA ALA A 150 10.18 26.46 0.14
C ALA A 150 10.60 27.93 0.26
N ASP A 151 9.61 28.81 0.32
CA ASP A 151 9.67 29.90 1.27
C ASP A 151 8.98 29.30 2.52
N GLU A 152 9.64 28.49 3.35
CA GLU A 152 10.92 28.75 3.98
C GLU A 152 11.94 27.60 3.80
N GLY A 153 12.97 27.90 2.98
CA GLY A 153 14.36 27.46 3.09
C GLY A 153 14.63 25.97 3.14
N PHE A 154 15.06 25.38 2.02
CA PHE A 154 16.28 24.58 1.92
C PHE A 154 16.67 24.47 0.44
N ALA A 155 17.90 24.86 0.11
CA ALA A 155 18.45 24.84 -1.24
C ALA A 155 19.35 23.61 -1.46
N THR A 156 19.04 22.92 -2.57
CA THR A 156 19.87 22.26 -3.62
C THR A 156 21.10 21.44 -3.21
N ASP A 157 21.12 20.12 -3.47
CA ASP A 157 21.70 19.36 -4.62
C ASP A 157 23.02 18.69 -4.12
N GLU A 158 23.49 17.48 -4.46
CA GLU A 158 23.52 16.69 -5.70
C GLU A 158 23.48 15.16 -5.42
N HIS A 159 23.20 14.39 -6.47
CA HIS A 159 23.26 12.93 -6.57
C HIS A 159 24.69 12.37 -6.44
N ASP A 160 24.85 11.28 -5.70
CA ASP A 160 25.82 10.22 -6.01
C ASP A 160 25.16 8.85 -5.84
N ALA A 161 25.31 8.01 -6.85
CA ALA A 161 24.75 6.66 -6.91
C ALA A 161 25.46 5.74 -5.90
N VAL A 162 24.69 5.09 -5.02
CA VAL A 162 25.20 4.06 -4.09
C VAL A 162 24.55 2.72 -4.42
N ALA A 163 25.39 1.70 -4.60
CA ALA A 163 25.05 0.30 -4.86
C ALA A 163 24.08 -0.29 -3.81
N PRO A 164 23.30 -1.33 -4.14
CA PRO A 164 22.28 -1.85 -3.24
C PRO A 164 22.92 -2.42 -1.96
N PRO A 165 22.40 -2.10 -0.76
CA PRO A 165 22.92 -2.66 0.47
C PRO A 165 22.52 -4.14 0.62
N ALA A 166 23.45 -4.90 1.18
CA ALA A 166 23.24 -6.27 1.64
C ALA A 166 22.09 -6.36 2.65
N GLU A 167 21.43 -7.53 2.70
CA GLU A 167 20.22 -7.77 3.49
C GLU A 167 20.36 -7.37 4.98
N PRO A 168 19.38 -6.64 5.56
CA PRO A 168 19.44 -6.28 6.97
C PRO A 168 18.96 -7.43 7.86
N SER A 169 19.80 -7.77 8.84
CA SER A 169 19.39 -8.40 10.09
C SER A 169 18.17 -7.69 10.66
N THR A 170 17.14 -8.45 11.07
CA THR A 170 15.86 -7.92 11.56
C THR A 170 16.04 -7.11 12.85
N ILE A 171 16.06 -5.78 12.73
CA ILE A 171 15.98 -4.87 13.86
C ILE A 171 14.50 -4.51 14.09
N ASP A 172 13.97 -4.73 15.29
CA ASP A 172 12.57 -4.48 15.62
C ASP A 172 12.29 -2.98 15.82
N SER A 173 11.87 -2.31 14.74
CA SER A 173 11.44 -0.92 14.74
C SER A 173 10.28 -0.63 15.71
N THR A 174 9.52 -1.64 16.14
CA THR A 174 8.37 -1.49 17.04
C THR A 174 8.80 -1.08 18.45
N SER A 175 9.92 -1.60 18.92
CA SER A 175 10.49 -1.31 20.25
C SER A 175 10.87 0.17 20.39
N ILE A 176 11.50 0.74 19.35
CA ILE A 176 11.92 2.15 19.29
C ILE A 176 10.71 3.08 19.33
N VAL A 177 9.68 2.80 18.52
CA VAL A 177 8.46 3.63 18.46
C VAL A 177 7.76 3.66 19.82
N ARG A 178 7.68 2.51 20.51
CA ARG A 178 7.08 2.42 21.85
C ARG A 178 7.88 3.18 22.91
N ALA A 179 9.20 3.06 22.89
CA ALA A 179 10.06 3.77 23.83
C ALA A 179 9.95 5.29 23.67
N ILE A 180 9.94 5.78 22.43
CA ILE A 180 9.84 7.21 22.11
C ILE A 180 8.46 7.76 22.50
N ALA A 181 7.38 7.02 22.22
CA ALA A 181 6.03 7.44 22.62
C ALA A 181 5.91 7.62 24.15
N ALA A 182 6.64 6.84 24.95
CA ALA A 182 6.59 6.92 26.42
C ALA A 182 7.23 8.20 27.00
N VAL A 183 8.12 8.83 26.23
CA VAL A 183 8.86 10.05 26.62
C VAL A 183 8.49 11.27 25.80
N GLU A 184 7.68 11.11 24.76
CA GLU A 184 7.37 12.17 23.81
C GLU A 184 6.82 13.41 24.52
N SER A 185 5.87 13.23 25.46
CA SER A 185 5.26 14.32 26.24
C SER A 185 6.24 15.15 27.07
N SER A 186 7.45 14.63 27.30
CA SER A 186 8.52 15.25 28.09
C SER A 186 9.55 16.00 27.22
N LEU A 187 9.39 16.00 25.89
CA LEU A 187 10.25 16.69 24.92
C LEU A 187 9.57 17.95 24.36
N ASP A 188 10.35 19.01 24.17
CA ASP A 188 9.91 20.21 23.46
C ASP A 188 9.82 19.98 21.94
N GLU A 189 9.23 20.94 21.22
CA GLU A 189 8.98 20.83 19.78
C GLU A 189 10.28 20.71 18.95
N ALA A 190 11.33 21.41 19.35
CA ALA A 190 12.63 21.36 18.66
C ALA A 190 13.30 19.99 18.85
N GLN A 191 13.25 19.45 20.07
CA GLN A 191 13.75 18.11 20.41
C GLN A 191 12.99 17.03 19.66
N ARG A 192 11.66 17.11 19.57
CA ARG A 192 10.84 16.17 18.77
C ARG A 192 11.19 16.21 17.29
N LYS A 193 11.42 17.40 16.73
CA LYS A 193 11.81 17.57 15.32
C LYS A 193 13.19 16.97 15.04
N LYS A 194 14.17 17.22 15.91
CA LYS A 194 15.53 16.67 15.80
C LYS A 194 15.52 15.14 15.98
N LEU A 195 14.74 14.61 16.92
CA LEU A 195 14.57 13.17 17.14
C LEU A 195 13.92 12.47 15.93
N LYS A 196 12.85 13.03 15.36
CA LYS A 196 12.22 12.52 14.12
C LYS A 196 13.20 12.52 12.95
N SER A 197 14.01 13.57 12.80
CA SER A 197 15.04 13.64 11.77
C SER A 197 16.09 12.53 11.94
N ILE A 198 16.54 12.28 13.17
CA ILE A 198 17.49 11.20 13.48
C ILE A 198 16.88 9.83 13.18
N ILE A 199 15.63 9.55 13.55
CA ILE A 199 14.99 8.25 13.25
C ILE A 199 14.90 8.00 11.74
N VAL A 200 14.55 9.03 10.97
CA VAL A 200 14.35 8.93 9.52
C VAL A 200 15.68 8.86 8.76
N HIS A 201 16.74 9.50 9.26
CA HIS A 201 18.03 9.62 8.57
C HIS A 201 19.21 9.00 9.35
N ALA A 202 18.94 8.14 10.34
CA ALA A 202 19.99 7.48 11.11
C ALA A 202 20.82 6.56 10.20
N ASP A 203 22.13 6.74 10.24
CA ASP A 203 23.04 5.68 9.79
C ASP A 203 22.87 4.43 10.68
N THR A 204 23.35 3.30 10.18
CA THR A 204 23.24 1.99 10.87
C THR A 204 23.73 2.06 12.32
N ARG A 205 24.79 2.81 12.59
CA ARG A 205 25.39 2.91 13.93
C ARG A 205 24.50 3.70 14.90
N LYS A 206 23.88 4.80 14.46
CA LYS A 206 22.92 5.56 15.27
C LYS A 206 21.65 4.78 15.53
N TYR A 207 21.21 4.00 14.54
CA TYR A 207 20.03 3.15 14.67
C TYR A 207 20.26 2.03 15.70
N ASP A 208 21.43 1.39 15.68
CA ASP A 208 21.80 0.34 16.65
C ASP A 208 21.88 0.89 18.08
N LEU A 209 22.44 2.09 18.26
CA LEU A 209 22.50 2.76 19.55
C LEU A 209 21.11 3.11 20.09
N LEU A 210 20.23 3.63 19.23
CA LEU A 210 18.85 3.94 19.57
C LEU A 210 18.05 2.68 19.92
N HIS A 211 18.24 1.60 19.17
CA HIS A 211 17.62 0.31 19.44
C HIS A 211 18.05 -0.24 20.80
N LYS A 212 19.35 -0.24 21.10
CA LYS A 212 19.89 -0.71 22.38
C LYS A 212 19.34 0.09 23.57
N ALA A 213 19.37 1.42 23.48
CA ALA A 213 18.82 2.28 24.54
C ALA A 213 17.32 2.10 24.73
N SER A 214 16.57 1.90 23.63
CA SER A 214 15.12 1.63 23.68
C SER A 214 14.82 0.29 24.35
N ALA A 215 15.62 -0.75 24.08
CA ALA A 215 15.48 -2.06 24.70
C ALA A 215 15.78 -2.02 26.22
N GLU A 216 16.84 -1.32 26.63
CA GLU A 216 17.19 -1.12 28.04
C GLU A 216 16.10 -0.34 28.80
N PHE A 217 15.50 0.67 28.17
CA PHE A 217 14.35 1.39 28.73
C PHE A 217 13.13 0.46 28.90
N LEU A 218 12.77 -0.31 27.88
CA LEU A 218 11.60 -1.19 27.97
C LEU A 218 11.75 -2.27 29.05
N ALA A 219 12.99 -2.71 29.33
CA ALA A 219 13.27 -3.66 30.41
C ALA A 219 13.25 -3.00 31.80
N SER A 220 13.84 -1.81 31.95
CA SER A 220 14.00 -1.13 33.25
C SER A 220 12.83 -0.23 33.64
N GLN A 221 12.05 0.23 32.67
CA GLN A 221 11.03 1.28 32.80
C GLN A 221 11.56 2.58 33.42
N ASN A 222 12.89 2.80 33.40
CA ASN A 222 13.52 3.98 33.98
C ASN A 222 13.46 5.16 32.99
N LYS A 223 12.38 5.95 33.10
CA LYS A 223 12.12 7.10 32.23
C LYS A 223 13.19 8.20 32.34
N ALA A 224 13.76 8.42 33.53
CA ALA A 224 14.76 9.46 33.75
C ALA A 224 16.06 9.17 32.99
N SER A 225 16.57 7.94 33.10
CA SER A 225 17.79 7.51 32.40
C SER A 225 17.64 7.54 30.87
N PHE A 226 16.46 7.16 30.36
CA PHE A 226 16.19 7.21 28.93
C PHE A 226 16.06 8.64 28.39
N LEU A 227 15.47 9.55 29.18
CA LEU A 227 15.41 10.98 28.85
C LEU A 227 16.81 11.62 28.84
N GLU A 228 17.66 11.33 29.82
CA GLU A 228 19.05 11.79 29.82
C GLU A 228 19.80 11.31 28.57
N TRP A 229 19.60 10.06 28.18
CA TRP A 229 20.20 9.50 26.97
C TRP A 229 19.69 10.21 25.70
N ILE A 230 18.38 10.48 25.60
CA ILE A 230 17.81 11.25 24.48
C ILE A 230 18.38 12.67 24.45
N HIS A 231 18.49 13.35 25.59
CA HIS A 231 19.07 14.69 25.63
C HIS A 231 20.55 14.68 25.19
N ALA A 232 21.32 13.65 25.57
CA ALA A 232 22.70 13.48 25.10
C ALA A 232 22.79 13.19 23.59
N LEU A 233 21.86 12.41 23.03
CA LEU A 233 21.77 12.17 21.59
C LEU A 233 21.38 13.44 20.81
N LEU A 234 20.56 14.30 21.43
CA LEU A 234 20.04 15.53 20.84
C LEU A 234 20.94 16.75 21.09
N ALA A 235 22.01 16.65 21.88
CA ALA A 235 23.04 17.67 21.99
C ALA A 235 23.86 17.69 20.69
#